data_AF-A0A399T1E4-F1
#
_entry.id   AF-A0A399T1E4-F1
#
_cell.length_a   1.000
_cell.length_b   1.000
_cell.length_c   1.000
_cell.angle_alpha   90.00
_cell.angle_beta   90.00
_cell.angle_gamma   90.00
#
_symmetry.space_group_name_H-M   'P 1'
#
loop_
_entity.id
_entity.type
_entity.pdbx_description
1 polymer ?
#
loop_
_entity_poly.entity_id
_entity_poly.type
_entity_poly.pdbx_seq_one_letter_code
_entity_poly.pdbx_strand_id
1 'polypeptide(L)'
;MQPDASKISIDDNEHKIVELLDDLMLRPRRELIKWSRTTKQTPNVKIGYPGQHLASLITGVEGSRTGARGHDLIDGSEVKSCSRIDQLDKCKNCNASVARLENQCPACGSAEIQRKDDSKWLFGIRSEAELRLLTQDVDRVLIVLGDHPHFTDNDFSVLRFQAWEIWPKNPRNRHFTTLMEEYYRNIYLGRKAIDPNSNPAPKNFWPYSFQFYMSNPIKVFSCTVSDADLDPRVTVDHYVQPHADRSALESDLMPSSILGKAEMDLVKTLPDDTLTALLQPGVSAEQFRSFKRLNFMRGALKHFDENARSGMLLRSTSSPVPQAVPYNRFSS
;
A
#
# COMPACT_ATOMS: atom_id res chain seq x y z
N MET A 1 9.92 19.72 -1.46
CA MET A 1 8.65 18.99 -1.56
C MET A 1 7.80 19.51 -0.42
N GLN A 2 7.27 20.71 -0.62
CA GLN A 2 6.82 21.58 0.45
C GLN A 2 5.30 21.71 0.39
N PRO A 3 4.58 21.32 1.45
CA PRO A 3 3.15 21.59 1.56
C PRO A 3 2.85 23.10 1.50
N ASP A 4 1.75 23.47 0.85
CA ASP A 4 1.28 24.86 0.79
C ASP A 4 0.76 25.29 2.17
N ALA A 5 1.56 26.08 2.87
CA ALA A 5 1.24 26.56 4.22
C ALA A 5 -0.05 27.38 4.28
N SER A 6 -0.48 28.01 3.17
CA SER A 6 -1.74 28.76 3.13
C SER A 6 -2.99 27.89 3.17
N LYS A 7 -2.84 26.58 2.94
CA LYS A 7 -3.93 25.58 2.91
C LYS A 7 -3.97 24.72 4.16
N ILE A 8 -2.98 24.84 5.05
CA ILE A 8 -2.94 24.14 6.32
C ILE A 8 -3.75 24.95 7.33
N SER A 9 -4.91 24.44 7.71
CA SER A 9 -5.88 25.12 8.58
C SER A 9 -6.34 24.29 9.77
N ILE A 10 -6.12 22.97 9.75
CA ILE A 10 -6.51 22.08 10.84
C ILE A 10 -5.38 22.02 11.86
N ASP A 11 -5.73 22.27 13.13
CA ASP A 11 -4.86 22.20 14.30
C ASP A 11 -5.14 20.94 15.15
N ASP A 12 -4.32 20.75 16.19
CA ASP A 12 -4.44 19.64 17.15
C ASP A 12 -4.56 18.26 16.46
N ASN A 13 -3.76 18.08 15.41
CA ASN A 13 -3.92 17.02 14.43
C ASN A 13 -3.79 15.63 15.06
N GLU A 14 -2.78 15.41 15.91
CA GLU A 14 -2.55 14.10 16.54
C GLU A 14 -3.72 13.66 17.43
N HIS A 15 -4.28 14.59 18.22
CA HIS A 15 -5.45 14.30 19.04
C HIS A 15 -6.68 13.98 18.19
N LYS A 16 -6.96 14.82 17.18
CA LYS A 16 -8.07 14.59 16.23
C LYS A 16 -7.92 13.30 15.45
N ILE A 17 -6.69 12.87 15.13
CA ILE A 17 -6.42 11.58 14.47
C ILE A 17 -6.88 10.43 15.36
N VAL A 18 -6.53 10.47 16.65
CA VAL A 18 -6.95 9.43 17.62
C VAL A 18 -8.47 9.40 17.74
N GLU A 19 -9.12 10.56 17.89
CA GLU A 19 -10.58 10.68 17.96
C GLU A 19 -11.24 10.13 16.69
N LEU A 20 -10.75 10.51 15.51
CA LEU A 20 -11.26 10.05 14.23
C LEU A 20 -11.14 8.54 14.05
N LEU A 21 -10.00 7.96 14.43
CA LEU A 21 -9.81 6.52 14.36
C LEU A 21 -10.78 5.80 15.29
N ASP A 22 -11.00 6.31 16.51
CA ASP A 22 -11.99 5.72 17.42
C ASP A 22 -13.41 5.78 16.83
N ASP A 23 -13.84 6.96 16.40
CA ASP A 23 -15.21 7.21 15.95
C ASP A 23 -15.55 6.53 14.62
N LEU A 24 -14.63 6.54 13.65
CA LEU A 24 -14.91 6.09 12.29
C LEU A 24 -14.41 4.69 11.97
N MET A 25 -13.44 4.17 12.74
CA MET A 25 -12.84 2.86 12.47
C MET A 25 -13.04 1.88 13.62
N LEU A 26 -12.59 2.22 14.83
CA LEU A 26 -12.42 1.25 15.91
C LEU A 26 -13.74 0.92 16.62
N ARG A 27 -14.52 1.94 17.02
CA ARG A 27 -15.83 1.73 17.64
C ARG A 27 -16.82 1.05 16.67
N PRO A 28 -16.95 1.47 15.38
CA PRO A 28 -17.78 0.75 14.43
C PRO A 28 -17.34 -0.69 14.22
N ARG A 29 -16.01 -0.94 14.10
CA ARG A 29 -15.47 -2.29 13.96
C ARG A 29 -15.86 -3.17 15.14
N ARG A 30 -15.74 -2.71 16.38
CA ARG A 30 -16.11 -3.49 17.58
C ARG A 30 -17.58 -3.91 17.58
N GLU A 31 -18.48 -2.99 17.22
CA GLU A 31 -19.90 -3.34 17.06
C GLU A 31 -20.10 -4.36 15.93
N LEU A 32 -19.41 -4.21 14.81
CA LEU A 32 -19.48 -5.16 13.71
C LEU A 32 -18.89 -6.54 14.09
N ILE A 33 -17.85 -6.62 14.93
CA ILE A 33 -17.32 -7.88 15.47
C ILE A 33 -18.40 -8.59 16.30
N LYS A 34 -19.08 -7.85 17.19
CA LYS A 34 -20.19 -8.38 17.98
C LYS A 34 -21.27 -8.97 17.08
N TRP A 35 -21.70 -8.24 16.05
CA TRP A 35 -22.73 -8.72 15.11
C TRP A 35 -22.22 -9.85 14.21
N SER A 36 -20.96 -9.82 13.79
CA SER A 36 -20.31 -10.84 12.97
C SER A 36 -20.39 -12.22 13.62
N ARG A 37 -20.22 -12.30 14.94
CA ARG A 37 -20.34 -13.57 15.68
C ARG A 37 -21.71 -14.22 15.51
N THR A 38 -22.78 -13.42 15.42
CA THR A 38 -24.16 -13.87 15.24
C THR A 38 -24.53 -14.08 13.77
N THR A 39 -24.27 -13.08 12.93
CA THR A 39 -24.75 -13.03 11.54
C THR A 39 -23.81 -13.73 10.55
N LYS A 40 -22.59 -14.05 10.99
CA LYS A 40 -21.50 -14.57 10.15
C LYS A 40 -21.10 -13.64 8.99
N GLN A 41 -21.49 -12.37 9.06
CA GLN A 41 -21.03 -11.34 8.13
C GLN A 41 -19.63 -10.84 8.51
N THR A 42 -18.93 -10.25 7.54
CA THR A 42 -17.60 -9.66 7.77
C THR A 42 -17.69 -8.41 8.66
N PRO A 43 -16.76 -8.22 9.61
CA PRO A 43 -16.70 -6.98 10.40
C PRO A 43 -15.94 -5.84 9.71
N ASN A 44 -15.61 -5.98 8.43
CA ASN A 44 -14.80 -5.03 7.67
C ASN A 44 -15.43 -3.63 7.57
N VAL A 45 -14.79 -2.65 8.19
CA VAL A 45 -15.09 -1.22 8.00
C VAL A 45 -14.35 -0.70 6.76
N LYS A 46 -15.10 -0.16 5.80
CA LYS A 46 -14.52 0.39 4.56
C LYS A 46 -13.75 1.67 4.84
N ILE A 47 -12.44 1.66 4.61
CA ILE A 47 -11.53 2.79 4.83
C ILE A 47 -11.65 3.94 3.81
N GLY A 48 -12.55 3.87 2.83
CA GLY A 48 -12.65 4.86 1.75
C GLY A 48 -12.72 6.30 2.26
N TYR A 49 -13.87 6.67 2.84
CA TYR A 49 -14.06 8.00 3.44
C TYR A 49 -13.26 8.22 4.73
N PRO A 50 -13.19 7.26 5.69
CA PRO A 50 -12.35 7.44 6.87
C PRO A 50 -10.89 7.76 6.52
N GLY A 51 -10.35 7.14 5.47
CA GLY A 51 -9.00 7.41 4.97
C GLY A 51 -8.82 8.80 4.36
N GLN A 52 -9.87 9.39 3.77
CA GLN A 52 -9.84 10.79 3.28
C GLN A 52 -9.87 11.80 4.43
N HIS A 53 -10.68 11.53 5.47
CA HIS A 53 -10.66 12.37 6.66
C HIS A 53 -9.33 12.24 7.41
N LEU A 54 -8.81 11.01 7.55
CA LEU A 54 -7.49 10.77 8.14
C LEU A 54 -6.39 11.51 7.35
N ALA A 55 -6.45 11.50 6.01
CA ALA A 55 -5.56 12.28 5.16
C ALA A 55 -5.61 13.79 5.45
N SER A 56 -6.82 14.34 5.64
CA SER A 56 -7.02 15.75 5.99
C SER A 56 -6.33 16.08 7.33
N LEU A 57 -6.50 15.23 8.34
CA LEU A 57 -5.87 15.43 9.65
C LEU A 57 -4.36 15.26 9.60
N ILE A 58 -3.84 14.23 8.91
CA ILE A 58 -2.39 14.02 8.77
C ILE A 58 -1.72 15.23 8.12
N THR A 59 -2.33 15.76 7.06
CA THR A 59 -1.77 16.87 6.28
C THR A 59 -2.09 18.25 6.84
N GLY A 60 -3.05 18.35 7.76
CA GLY A 60 -3.60 19.61 8.25
C GLY A 60 -4.44 20.38 7.23
N VAL A 61 -4.79 19.76 6.10
CA VAL A 61 -5.48 20.40 4.97
C VAL A 61 -6.92 19.91 4.89
N GLU A 62 -7.88 20.81 4.73
CA GLU A 62 -9.29 20.45 4.56
C GLU A 62 -9.58 19.69 3.26
N GLY A 63 -10.64 18.88 3.28
CA GLY A 63 -11.19 18.26 2.08
C GLY A 63 -11.84 19.25 1.12
N SER A 64 -11.82 18.94 -0.17
CA SER A 64 -12.36 19.79 -1.25
C SER A 64 -13.89 19.76 -1.38
N ARG A 65 -14.59 18.88 -0.64
CA ARG A 65 -16.05 18.66 -0.68
C ARG A 65 -16.58 18.16 -2.04
N THR A 66 -15.73 17.59 -2.89
CA THR A 66 -16.10 17.12 -4.25
C THR A 66 -16.71 15.72 -4.29
N GLY A 67 -16.78 15.01 -3.16
CA GLY A 67 -17.31 13.64 -3.11
C GLY A 67 -16.47 12.65 -3.92
N ALA A 68 -15.13 12.77 -3.84
CA ALA A 68 -14.16 11.96 -4.58
C ALA A 68 -14.24 12.11 -6.13
N ARG A 69 -14.58 13.32 -6.61
CA ARG A 69 -14.60 13.69 -8.03
C ARG A 69 -13.62 14.83 -8.28
N GLY A 70 -12.34 14.51 -8.43
CA GLY A 70 -11.25 15.49 -8.58
C GLY A 70 -10.31 15.46 -7.38
N HIS A 71 -9.59 16.56 -7.13
CA HIS A 71 -8.69 16.69 -5.98
C HIS A 71 -9.43 16.42 -4.68
N ASP A 72 -8.88 15.57 -3.80
CA ASP A 72 -9.52 15.20 -2.53
C ASP A 72 -9.35 16.30 -1.47
N LEU A 73 -8.23 17.01 -1.48
CA LEU A 73 -7.91 18.11 -0.56
C LEU A 73 -7.91 19.48 -1.27
N ILE A 74 -8.12 20.57 -0.52
CA ILE A 74 -8.21 21.94 -1.06
C ILE A 74 -6.89 22.47 -1.63
N ASP A 75 -5.76 21.82 -1.32
CA ASP A 75 -4.44 22.13 -1.87
C ASP A 75 -4.15 21.40 -3.20
N GLY A 76 -5.11 20.64 -3.72
CA GLY A 76 -4.94 19.87 -4.95
C GLY A 76 -4.40 18.45 -4.74
N SER A 77 -4.17 18.00 -3.49
CA SER A 77 -3.67 16.65 -3.24
C SER A 77 -4.69 15.57 -3.61
N GLU A 78 -4.18 14.46 -4.15
CA GLU A 78 -4.95 13.24 -4.42
C GLU A 78 -4.78 12.24 -3.27
N VAL A 79 -5.86 11.65 -2.78
CA VAL A 79 -5.83 10.68 -1.69
C VAL A 79 -6.28 9.30 -2.17
N LYS A 80 -5.48 8.27 -1.87
CA LYS A 80 -5.91 6.87 -2.03
C LYS A 80 -5.79 6.11 -0.72
N SER A 81 -6.88 5.50 -0.28
CA SER A 81 -6.89 4.64 0.89
C SER A 81 -7.16 3.18 0.50
N CYS A 82 -6.51 2.24 1.19
CA CYS A 82 -6.87 0.83 1.14
C CYS A 82 -6.64 0.17 2.50
N SER A 83 -7.32 -0.95 2.75
CA SER A 83 -7.23 -1.64 4.04
C SER A 83 -7.20 -3.15 3.84
N ARG A 84 -6.34 -3.83 4.59
CA ARG A 84 -6.23 -5.29 4.73
C ARG A 84 -6.93 -5.79 6.00
N ILE A 85 -7.39 -4.87 6.84
CA ILE A 85 -8.09 -5.16 8.09
C ILE A 85 -9.40 -5.88 7.77
N ASP A 86 -9.60 -7.02 8.44
CA ASP A 86 -10.76 -7.90 8.27
C ASP A 86 -11.05 -8.28 6.81
N GLN A 87 -9.99 -8.36 5.98
CA GLN A 87 -10.12 -8.89 4.64
C GLN A 87 -10.56 -10.36 4.71
N LEU A 88 -11.52 -10.74 3.86
CA LEU A 88 -11.99 -12.13 3.78
C LEU A 88 -10.88 -13.06 3.29
N ASP A 89 -10.69 -14.14 4.05
CA ASP A 89 -9.73 -15.19 3.76
C ASP A 89 -10.39 -16.33 2.98
N LYS A 90 -9.61 -17.35 2.61
CA LYS A 90 -10.09 -18.52 1.85
C LYS A 90 -9.68 -19.82 2.51
N CYS A 91 -10.61 -20.76 2.65
CA CYS A 91 -10.28 -22.13 3.03
C CYS A 91 -9.50 -22.81 1.90
N LYS A 92 -8.35 -23.42 2.19
CA LYS A 92 -7.55 -24.15 1.19
C LYS A 92 -8.22 -25.45 0.72
N ASN A 93 -9.10 -26.03 1.54
CA ASN A 93 -9.73 -27.33 1.24
C ASN A 93 -10.98 -27.18 0.38
N CYS A 94 -11.82 -26.17 0.64
CA CYS A 94 -13.12 -26.02 -0.03
C CYS A 94 -13.35 -24.65 -0.67
N ASN A 95 -12.37 -23.74 -0.65
CA ASN A 95 -12.43 -22.40 -1.24
C ASN A 95 -13.54 -21.47 -0.71
N ALA A 96 -14.24 -21.89 0.35
CA ALA A 96 -15.21 -21.04 1.05
C ALA A 96 -14.50 -19.81 1.63
N SER A 97 -15.24 -18.70 1.71
CA SER A 97 -14.77 -17.50 2.39
C SER A 97 -14.74 -17.73 3.90
N VAL A 98 -13.69 -17.24 4.55
CA VAL A 98 -13.49 -17.36 6.00
C VAL A 98 -13.27 -15.95 6.55
N ALA A 99 -13.97 -15.58 7.61
CA ALA A 99 -13.77 -14.27 8.24
C ALA A 99 -12.41 -14.24 8.95
N ARG A 100 -11.79 -13.07 9.05
CA ARG A 100 -10.46 -12.91 9.66
C ARG A 100 -10.41 -13.42 11.12
N LEU A 101 -11.51 -13.26 11.84
CA LEU A 101 -11.67 -13.71 13.24
C LEU A 101 -11.82 -15.23 13.39
N GLU A 102 -12.05 -15.96 12.30
CA GLU A 102 -12.29 -17.40 12.32
C GLU A 102 -10.98 -18.16 12.14
N ASN A 103 -10.78 -19.19 12.95
CA ASN A 103 -9.62 -20.10 12.89
C ASN A 103 -9.95 -21.42 12.19
N GLN A 104 -11.21 -21.64 11.82
CA GLN A 104 -11.67 -22.80 11.07
C GLN A 104 -12.68 -22.38 10.01
N CYS A 105 -12.71 -23.11 8.89
CA CYS A 105 -13.66 -22.88 7.82
C CYS A 105 -15.09 -23.21 8.29
N PRO A 106 -16.05 -22.28 8.18
CA PRO A 106 -17.43 -22.54 8.60
C PRO A 106 -18.15 -23.57 7.72
N ALA A 107 -17.66 -23.82 6.50
CA ALA A 107 -18.29 -24.75 5.56
C ALA A 107 -17.80 -26.21 5.72
N CYS A 108 -16.54 -26.43 6.10
CA CYS A 108 -15.95 -27.78 6.14
C CYS A 108 -15.15 -28.10 7.41
N GLY A 109 -15.05 -27.17 8.37
CA GLY A 109 -14.32 -27.36 9.63
C GLY A 109 -12.79 -27.34 9.50
N SER A 110 -12.23 -27.20 8.30
CA SER A 110 -10.77 -27.20 8.11
C SER A 110 -10.11 -25.98 8.74
N ALA A 111 -8.99 -26.19 9.42
CA ALA A 111 -8.11 -25.12 9.92
C ALA A 111 -7.12 -24.60 8.86
N GLU A 112 -7.05 -25.22 7.68
CA GLU A 112 -6.17 -24.80 6.58
C GLU A 112 -6.73 -23.56 5.88
N ILE A 113 -6.38 -22.38 6.41
CA ILE A 113 -6.84 -21.09 5.90
C ILE A 113 -5.70 -20.40 5.13
N GLN A 114 -6.00 -19.96 3.91
CA GLN A 114 -5.21 -18.99 3.17
C GLN A 114 -5.60 -17.58 3.62
N ARG A 115 -4.80 -17.01 4.52
CA ARG A 115 -4.92 -15.61 4.94
C ARG A 115 -4.57 -14.68 3.77
N LYS A 116 -5.42 -13.69 3.49
CA LYS A 116 -5.27 -12.75 2.37
C LYS A 116 -4.66 -11.43 2.83
N ASP A 117 -3.77 -10.90 1.99
CA ASP A 117 -3.04 -9.64 2.23
C ASP A 117 -2.92 -8.82 0.94
N ASP A 118 -3.95 -8.88 0.09
CA ASP A 118 -3.93 -8.43 -1.30
C ASP A 118 -4.85 -7.22 -1.59
N SER A 119 -4.96 -6.31 -0.62
CA SER A 119 -5.47 -4.95 -0.87
C SER A 119 -4.45 -4.06 -1.57
N LYS A 120 -4.98 -3.07 -2.30
CA LYS A 120 -4.24 -2.22 -3.23
C LYS A 120 -4.91 -0.87 -3.37
N TRP A 121 -4.10 0.16 -3.64
CA TRP A 121 -4.60 1.45 -4.10
C TRP A 121 -4.94 1.35 -5.59
N LEU A 122 -6.08 1.91 -5.97
CA LEU A 122 -6.58 1.87 -7.35
C LEU A 122 -6.49 3.27 -7.96
N PHE A 123 -5.78 3.37 -9.08
CA PHE A 123 -5.73 4.59 -9.89
C PHE A 123 -6.53 4.36 -11.18
N GLY A 124 -7.64 5.09 -11.34
CA GLY A 124 -8.44 5.06 -12.56
C GLY A 124 -7.82 6.00 -13.59
N ILE A 125 -7.19 5.44 -14.62
CA ILE A 125 -6.59 6.21 -15.72
C ILE A 125 -7.20 5.71 -17.02
N ARG A 126 -8.19 6.45 -17.51
CA ARG A 126 -9.03 6.13 -18.66
C ARG A 126 -8.99 7.20 -19.75
N SER A 127 -8.28 8.29 -19.51
CA SER A 127 -8.07 9.37 -20.46
C SER A 127 -6.71 10.03 -20.24
N GLU A 128 -6.26 10.79 -21.24
CA GLU A 128 -5.05 11.62 -21.13
C GLU A 128 -5.18 12.67 -20.03
N ALA A 129 -6.39 13.20 -19.82
CA ALA A 129 -6.66 14.18 -18.76
C ALA A 129 -6.47 13.57 -17.36
N GLU A 130 -6.95 12.35 -17.13
CA GLU A 130 -6.73 11.65 -15.85
C GLU A 130 -5.26 11.26 -15.65
N LEU A 131 -4.55 10.89 -16.73
CA LEU A 131 -3.11 10.65 -16.66
C LEU A 131 -2.37 11.93 -16.26
N ARG A 132 -2.64 13.03 -16.96
CA ARG A 132 -2.03 14.34 -16.71
C ARG A 132 -2.34 14.84 -15.30
N LEU A 133 -3.55 14.63 -14.81
CA LEU A 133 -3.93 14.98 -13.44
C LEU A 133 -2.95 14.36 -12.43
N LEU A 134 -2.71 13.05 -12.54
CA LEU A 134 -1.85 12.30 -11.61
C LEU A 134 -0.35 12.55 -11.80
N THR A 135 0.11 12.91 -13.00
CA THR A 135 1.54 13.04 -13.29
C THR A 135 2.06 14.48 -13.35
N GLN A 136 1.18 15.45 -13.63
CA GLN A 136 1.58 16.83 -13.94
C GLN A 136 0.78 17.90 -13.20
N ASP A 137 -0.48 17.65 -12.86
CA ASP A 137 -1.33 18.69 -12.25
C ASP A 137 -1.33 18.58 -10.71
N VAL A 138 -1.39 17.37 -10.15
CA VAL A 138 -1.31 17.12 -8.70
C VAL A 138 0.12 17.27 -8.20
N ASP A 139 0.32 18.09 -7.15
CA ASP A 139 1.63 18.25 -6.50
C ASP A 139 1.95 17.08 -5.57
N ARG A 140 0.92 16.53 -4.90
CA ARG A 140 1.07 15.52 -3.86
C ARG A 140 0.00 14.43 -3.95
N VAL A 141 0.44 13.17 -3.98
CA VAL A 141 -0.40 11.98 -3.81
C VAL A 141 -0.17 11.43 -2.41
N LEU A 142 -1.22 11.36 -1.60
CA LEU A 142 -1.20 10.75 -0.27
C LEU A 142 -1.84 9.36 -0.32
N ILE A 143 -1.11 8.35 0.11
CA ILE A 143 -1.59 6.97 0.15
C ILE A 143 -1.69 6.48 1.59
N VAL A 144 -2.86 5.96 1.96
CA VAL A 144 -3.21 5.52 3.31
C VAL A 144 -3.43 4.00 3.32
N LEU A 145 -2.85 3.31 4.30
CA LEU A 145 -3.00 1.87 4.51
C LEU A 145 -3.46 1.56 5.93
N GLY A 146 -4.52 0.77 6.06
CA GLY A 146 -4.80 0.00 7.29
C GLY A 146 -4.35 -1.45 7.12
N ASP A 147 -3.51 -1.97 8.01
CA ASP A 147 -3.02 -3.36 7.96
C ASP A 147 -2.81 -3.98 9.34
N HIS A 148 -2.32 -5.23 9.35
CA HIS A 148 -1.88 -5.93 10.56
C HIS A 148 -0.36 -6.00 10.55
N PRO A 149 0.35 -5.40 11.52
CA PRO A 149 1.81 -5.38 11.53
C PRO A 149 2.41 -6.78 11.74
N HIS A 150 1.67 -7.68 12.39
CA HIS A 150 2.09 -9.06 12.70
C HIS A 150 1.39 -10.12 11.84
N PHE A 151 1.03 -9.74 10.59
CA PHE A 151 0.30 -10.62 9.68
C PHE A 151 0.97 -11.99 9.48
N THR A 152 2.30 -12.04 9.38
CA THR A 152 3.06 -13.28 9.19
C THR A 152 2.97 -14.24 10.38
N ASP A 153 2.70 -13.70 11.57
CA ASP A 153 2.57 -14.45 12.82
C ASP A 153 1.13 -14.91 13.06
N ASN A 154 0.22 -14.61 12.11
CA ASN A 154 -1.24 -14.78 12.24
C ASN A 154 -1.84 -14.04 13.44
N ASP A 155 -1.19 -12.95 13.89
CA ASP A 155 -1.75 -12.05 14.88
C ASP A 155 -2.49 -10.90 14.19
N PHE A 156 -3.79 -10.84 14.44
CA PHE A 156 -4.71 -9.84 13.89
C PHE A 156 -5.31 -8.93 14.97
N SER A 157 -4.87 -9.09 16.23
CA SER A 157 -5.35 -8.30 17.37
C SER A 157 -4.76 -6.89 17.40
N VAL A 158 -3.63 -6.70 16.70
CA VAL A 158 -2.99 -5.41 16.50
C VAL A 158 -3.34 -4.88 15.10
N LEU A 159 -3.77 -3.62 15.03
CA LEU A 159 -3.96 -2.90 13.78
C LEU A 159 -2.88 -1.84 13.63
N ARG A 160 -2.62 -1.44 12.39
CA ARG A 160 -1.74 -0.32 12.09
C ARG A 160 -2.34 0.52 10.98
N PHE A 161 -2.27 1.84 11.14
CA PHE A 161 -2.61 2.81 10.10
C PHE A 161 -1.38 3.61 9.73
N GLN A 162 -1.11 3.73 8.43
CA GLN A 162 0.06 4.43 7.91
C GLN A 162 -0.31 5.30 6.73
N ALA A 163 0.48 6.34 6.51
CA ALA A 163 0.39 7.15 5.31
C ALA A 163 1.77 7.52 4.75
N TRP A 164 1.83 7.59 3.42
CA TRP A 164 3.00 8.05 2.68
C TRP A 164 2.61 9.13 1.68
N GLU A 165 3.54 10.04 1.44
CA GLU A 165 3.47 11.04 0.38
C GLU A 165 4.35 10.63 -0.80
N ILE A 166 3.83 10.88 -2.00
CA ILE A 166 4.54 10.82 -3.27
C ILE A 166 4.33 12.17 -3.95
N TRP A 167 5.40 12.79 -4.46
CA TRP A 167 5.35 14.10 -5.10
C TRP A 167 5.62 13.96 -6.60
N PRO A 168 4.60 13.76 -7.47
CA PRO A 168 4.79 13.31 -8.85
C PRO A 168 5.68 14.22 -9.70
N LYS A 169 5.68 15.53 -9.41
CA LYS A 169 6.48 16.53 -10.11
C LYS A 169 7.95 16.56 -9.66
N ASN A 170 8.28 15.90 -8.54
CA ASN A 170 9.64 15.85 -8.04
C ASN A 170 10.43 14.69 -8.68
N PRO A 171 11.67 14.91 -9.18
CA PRO A 171 12.50 13.86 -9.77
C PRO A 171 12.71 12.64 -8.88
N ARG A 172 12.71 12.81 -7.54
CA ARG A 172 12.83 11.73 -6.56
C ARG A 172 11.73 10.68 -6.73
N ASN A 173 10.52 11.09 -7.10
CA ASN A 173 9.35 10.22 -7.23
C ASN A 173 9.01 9.86 -8.69
N ARG A 174 9.91 10.11 -9.65
CA ARG A 174 9.68 9.89 -11.09
C ARG A 174 9.15 8.50 -11.45
N HIS A 175 9.51 7.47 -10.69
CA HIS A 175 9.05 6.11 -11.00
C HIS A 175 7.54 5.94 -10.80
N PHE A 176 6.92 6.75 -9.93
CA PHE A 176 5.47 6.78 -9.83
C PHE A 176 4.83 7.21 -11.15
N THR A 177 5.31 8.31 -11.75
CA THR A 177 4.76 8.82 -13.01
C THR A 177 5.01 7.85 -14.17
N THR A 178 6.22 7.27 -14.26
CA THR A 178 6.53 6.21 -15.22
C THR A 178 5.55 5.04 -15.13
N LEU A 179 5.22 4.58 -13.92
CA LEU A 179 4.27 3.48 -13.72
C LEU A 179 2.83 3.82 -14.17
N MET A 180 2.41 5.07 -14.02
CA MET A 180 1.09 5.53 -14.47
C MET A 180 1.03 5.64 -15.99
N GLU A 181 2.08 6.19 -16.60
CA GLU A 181 2.21 6.31 -18.05
C GLU A 181 2.29 4.94 -18.74
N GLU A 182 3.12 4.03 -18.22
CA GLU A 182 3.24 2.67 -18.75
C GLU A 182 1.90 1.92 -18.70
N TYR A 183 1.17 2.03 -17.59
CA TYR A 183 -0.15 1.42 -17.48
C TYR A 183 -1.10 1.99 -18.54
N TYR A 184 -1.18 3.31 -18.67
CA TYR A 184 -2.11 3.92 -19.61
C TYR A 184 -1.78 3.54 -21.05
N ARG A 185 -0.51 3.63 -21.45
CA ARG A 185 -0.06 3.34 -22.82
C ARG A 185 -0.14 1.85 -23.16
N ASN A 186 0.35 0.99 -22.29
CA ASN A 186 0.55 -0.43 -22.62
C ASN A 186 -0.65 -1.29 -22.23
N ILE A 187 -1.40 -0.93 -21.18
CA ILE A 187 -2.50 -1.74 -20.65
C ILE A 187 -3.85 -1.14 -21.05
N TYR A 188 -4.09 0.13 -20.75
CA TYR A 188 -5.39 0.75 -21.04
C TYR A 188 -5.60 0.91 -22.55
N LEU A 189 -4.72 1.67 -23.24
CA LEU A 189 -4.81 1.87 -24.69
C LEU A 189 -4.61 0.56 -25.45
N GLY A 190 -3.67 -0.29 -25.02
CA GLY A 190 -3.46 -1.61 -25.61
C GLY A 190 -4.74 -2.48 -25.62
N ARG A 191 -5.50 -2.50 -24.52
CA ARG A 191 -6.78 -3.21 -24.46
C ARG A 191 -7.88 -2.54 -25.29
N LYS A 192 -7.96 -1.21 -25.27
CA LYS A 192 -8.91 -0.44 -26.10
C LYS A 192 -8.68 -0.61 -27.60
N ALA A 193 -7.43 -0.79 -28.03
CA ALA A 193 -7.08 -1.07 -29.42
C ALA A 193 -7.54 -2.47 -29.88
N ILE A 194 -7.55 -3.45 -28.97
CA ILE A 194 -8.05 -4.81 -29.25
C ILE A 194 -9.58 -4.85 -29.21
N ASP A 195 -10.18 -4.23 -28.19
CA ASP A 195 -11.62 -4.14 -28.00
C ASP A 195 -12.00 -2.74 -27.49
N PRO A 196 -12.58 -1.87 -28.34
CA PRO A 196 -13.02 -0.52 -27.95
C PRO A 196 -14.05 -0.50 -26.81
N ASN A 197 -14.84 -1.57 -26.65
CA ASN A 197 -15.85 -1.70 -25.60
C ASN A 197 -15.29 -2.27 -24.30
N SER A 198 -14.02 -2.72 -24.29
CA SER A 198 -13.38 -3.21 -23.08
C SER A 198 -13.36 -2.13 -22.01
N ASN A 199 -13.51 -2.53 -20.74
CA ASN A 199 -13.35 -1.65 -19.59
C ASN A 199 -12.16 -2.14 -18.76
N PRO A 200 -10.92 -1.74 -19.13
CA PRO A 200 -9.72 -2.18 -18.43
C PRO A 200 -9.81 -1.88 -16.93
N ALA A 201 -9.41 -2.86 -16.11
CA ALA A 201 -9.34 -2.69 -14.66
C ALA A 201 -8.35 -1.57 -14.31
N PRO A 202 -8.60 -0.76 -13.26
CA PRO A 202 -7.73 0.34 -12.85
C PRO A 202 -6.29 -0.11 -12.57
N LYS A 203 -5.36 0.84 -12.51
CA LYS A 203 -3.97 0.57 -12.14
C LYS A 203 -3.91 0.17 -10.68
N ASN A 204 -3.56 -1.10 -10.47
CA ASN A 204 -3.23 -1.65 -9.17
C ASN A 204 -1.88 -1.11 -8.69
N PHE A 205 -1.86 -0.44 -7.54
CA PHE A 205 -0.64 -0.03 -6.86
C PHE A 205 -0.61 -0.68 -5.48
N TRP A 206 0.35 -1.59 -5.30
CA TRP A 206 0.34 -2.53 -4.18
C TRP A 206 1.22 -2.03 -3.04
N PRO A 207 0.71 -1.95 -1.79
CA PRO A 207 1.53 -1.64 -0.64
C PRO A 207 2.71 -2.61 -0.50
N TYR A 208 3.87 -2.05 -0.14
CA TYR A 208 5.14 -2.78 0.05
C TYR A 208 5.61 -3.61 -1.16
N SER A 209 5.06 -3.37 -2.34
CA SER A 209 5.58 -3.97 -3.56
C SER A 209 6.90 -3.31 -3.97
N PHE A 210 7.65 -3.99 -4.84
CA PHE A 210 8.86 -3.43 -5.44
C PHE A 210 8.59 -2.07 -6.10
N GLN A 211 7.49 -1.95 -6.84
CA GLN A 211 7.08 -0.71 -7.51
C GLN A 211 6.73 0.41 -6.52
N PHE A 212 6.14 0.06 -5.36
CA PHE A 212 5.90 1.02 -4.28
C PHE A 212 7.22 1.62 -3.79
N TYR A 213 8.21 0.80 -3.44
CA TYR A 213 9.48 1.31 -2.94
C TYR A 213 10.30 2.04 -4.02
N MET A 214 10.28 1.56 -5.27
CA MET A 214 10.91 2.25 -6.38
C MET A 214 10.31 3.64 -6.64
N SER A 215 9.07 3.90 -6.18
CA SER A 215 8.46 5.22 -6.25
C SER A 215 8.98 6.19 -5.17
N ASN A 216 9.91 5.77 -4.30
CA ASN A 216 10.51 6.57 -3.22
C ASN A 216 9.48 7.28 -2.31
N PRO A 217 8.52 6.54 -1.73
CA PRO A 217 7.48 7.11 -0.89
C PRO A 217 8.05 7.60 0.44
N ILE A 218 7.60 8.76 0.90
CA ILE A 218 8.01 9.36 2.18
C ILE A 218 6.95 9.04 3.22
N LYS A 219 7.31 8.28 4.25
CA LYS A 219 6.38 7.95 5.34
C LYS A 219 6.14 9.19 6.20
N VAL A 220 4.90 9.64 6.29
CA VAL A 220 4.52 10.85 7.04
C VAL A 220 3.71 10.56 8.29
N PHE A 221 3.16 9.35 8.39
CA PHE A 221 2.35 8.95 9.53
C PHE A 221 2.39 7.44 9.76
N SER A 222 2.43 7.03 11.02
CA SER A 222 2.16 5.67 11.49
C SER A 222 1.54 5.70 12.88
N CYS A 223 0.53 4.88 13.11
CA CYS A 223 0.05 4.55 14.45
C CYS A 223 -0.25 3.06 14.56
N THR A 224 -0.10 2.56 15.78
CA THR A 224 -0.42 1.19 16.18
C THR A 224 -1.62 1.21 17.10
N VAL A 225 -2.55 0.27 16.89
CA VAL A 225 -3.71 0.07 17.76
C VAL A 225 -3.57 -1.28 18.43
N SER A 226 -3.27 -1.27 19.73
CA SER A 226 -3.26 -2.50 20.55
C SER A 226 -4.69 -2.87 20.97
N ASP A 227 -4.90 -4.15 21.28
CA ASP A 227 -6.17 -4.67 21.81
C ASP A 227 -7.39 -4.32 20.95
N ALA A 228 -7.22 -4.32 19.62
CA ALA A 228 -8.16 -3.71 18.69
C ALA A 228 -9.54 -4.38 18.61
N ASP A 229 -9.66 -5.61 19.13
CA ASP A 229 -10.90 -6.36 19.20
C ASP A 229 -11.71 -6.08 20.48
N LEU A 230 -11.09 -5.47 21.50
CA LEU A 230 -11.67 -5.32 22.85
C LEU A 230 -11.74 -3.86 23.30
N ASP A 231 -10.59 -3.32 23.71
CA ASP A 231 -10.41 -1.97 24.27
C ASP A 231 -9.25 -1.30 23.53
N PRO A 232 -9.50 -0.80 22.30
CA PRO A 232 -8.44 -0.38 21.40
C PRO A 232 -7.68 0.82 21.96
N ARG A 233 -6.34 0.76 21.91
CA ARG A 233 -5.47 1.87 22.33
C ARG A 233 -4.59 2.31 21.18
N VAL A 234 -4.76 3.55 20.76
CA VAL A 234 -4.00 4.14 19.66
C VAL A 234 -2.71 4.75 20.20
N THR A 235 -1.59 4.38 19.60
CA THR A 235 -0.28 5.01 19.83
C THR A 235 0.23 5.56 18.50
N VAL A 236 0.49 6.86 18.44
CA VAL A 236 1.12 7.48 17.25
C VAL A 236 2.62 7.22 17.32
N ASP A 237 3.13 6.40 16.40
CA ASP A 237 4.52 5.94 16.38
C ASP A 237 5.43 6.90 15.60
N HIS A 238 4.85 7.55 14.58
CA HIS A 238 5.56 8.47 13.69
C HIS A 238 4.60 9.50 13.15
N TYR A 239 4.98 10.78 13.20
CA TYR A 239 4.20 11.86 12.61
C TYR A 239 5.11 12.99 12.11
N VAL A 240 4.96 13.34 10.83
CA VAL A 240 5.64 14.48 10.23
C VAL A 240 4.67 15.66 10.21
N GLN A 241 5.05 16.73 10.88
CA GLN A 241 4.22 17.93 11.02
C GLN A 241 3.76 18.49 9.65
N PRO A 242 2.52 19.02 9.55
CA PRO A 242 1.94 19.53 8.31
C PRO A 242 2.84 20.48 7.52
N HIS A 243 3.52 21.40 8.21
CA HIS A 243 4.32 22.45 7.58
C HIS A 243 5.74 22.00 7.16
N ALA A 244 6.22 20.84 7.59
CA ALA A 244 7.61 20.45 7.38
C ALA A 244 7.93 20.17 5.90
N ASP A 245 9.09 20.62 5.42
CA ASP A 245 9.56 20.24 4.07
C ASP A 245 9.89 18.75 4.04
N ARG A 246 9.43 18.05 3.01
CA ARG A 246 9.75 16.63 2.81
C ARG A 246 11.06 16.40 2.08
N SER A 247 11.70 17.46 1.54
CA SER A 247 12.92 17.34 0.70
C SER A 247 14.04 16.56 1.37
N ALA A 248 14.27 16.79 2.66
CA ALA A 248 15.36 16.17 3.42
C ALA A 248 14.97 14.89 4.17
N LEU A 249 13.68 14.51 4.16
CA LEU A 249 13.22 13.28 4.83
C LEU A 249 13.58 12.06 3.98
N GLU A 250 13.94 10.95 4.61
CA GLU A 250 14.27 9.70 3.91
C GLU A 250 13.00 9.00 3.39
N SER A 251 13.15 8.24 2.29
CA SER A 251 12.07 7.36 1.83
C SER A 251 12.01 6.11 2.70
N ASP A 252 10.86 5.43 2.64
CA ASP A 252 10.72 4.13 3.28
C ASP A 252 11.75 3.13 2.73
N LEU A 253 12.38 2.38 3.63
CA LEU A 253 13.43 1.43 3.30
C LEU A 253 12.82 0.18 2.65
N MET A 254 13.38 -0.24 1.52
CA MET A 254 12.90 -1.39 0.78
C MET A 254 13.45 -2.69 1.37
N PRO A 255 12.61 -3.65 1.78
CA PRO A 255 13.10 -4.88 2.34
C PRO A 255 13.76 -5.76 1.28
N SER A 256 14.90 -6.37 1.58
CA SER A 256 15.58 -7.31 0.68
C SER A 256 14.69 -8.51 0.32
N SER A 257 13.75 -8.87 1.21
CA SER A 257 12.83 -10.00 1.05
C SER A 257 11.96 -9.93 -0.21
N ILE A 258 11.72 -8.74 -0.77
CA ILE A 258 10.89 -8.55 -1.96
C ILE A 258 11.69 -8.59 -3.28
N LEU A 259 13.02 -8.63 -3.22
CA LEU A 259 13.89 -8.74 -4.39
C LEU A 259 13.75 -10.12 -5.01
N GLY A 260 13.48 -10.16 -6.31
CA GLY A 260 13.43 -11.36 -7.13
C GLY A 260 14.82 -11.76 -7.61
N LYS A 261 14.86 -12.80 -8.46
CA LYS A 261 16.13 -13.33 -8.97
C LYS A 261 16.90 -12.30 -9.79
N ALA A 262 16.23 -11.61 -10.72
CA ALA A 262 16.88 -10.63 -11.59
C ALA A 262 17.49 -9.47 -10.81
N GLU A 263 16.79 -8.94 -9.80
CA GLU A 263 17.35 -7.89 -8.95
C GLU A 263 18.50 -8.42 -8.10
N MET A 264 18.43 -9.66 -7.62
CA MET A 264 19.51 -10.26 -6.83
C MET A 264 20.77 -10.53 -7.67
N ASP A 265 20.60 -10.94 -8.93
CA ASP A 265 21.70 -11.13 -9.86
C ASP A 265 22.42 -9.80 -10.13
N LEU A 266 21.68 -8.68 -10.22
CA LEU A 266 22.27 -7.34 -10.30
C LEU A 266 23.04 -6.95 -9.03
N VAL A 267 22.49 -7.24 -7.84
CA VAL A 267 23.17 -6.94 -6.57
C VAL A 267 24.51 -7.68 -6.48
N LYS A 268 24.62 -8.91 -7.02
CA LYS A 268 25.87 -9.67 -7.03
C LYS A 268 26.97 -9.06 -7.89
N THR A 269 26.60 -8.33 -8.93
CA THR A 269 27.57 -7.69 -9.84
C THR A 269 28.04 -6.33 -9.34
N LEU A 270 27.55 -5.86 -8.19
CA LEU A 270 28.02 -4.62 -7.58
C LEU A 270 29.50 -4.75 -7.16
N PRO A 271 30.28 -3.65 -7.25
CA PRO A 271 31.61 -3.55 -6.67
C PRO A 271 31.64 -3.91 -5.17
N ASP A 272 32.76 -4.43 -4.67
CA ASP A 272 32.89 -4.98 -3.32
C ASP A 272 32.58 -3.96 -2.21
N ASP A 273 33.04 -2.73 -2.38
CA ASP A 273 32.76 -1.60 -1.51
C ASP A 273 31.26 -1.29 -1.43
N THR A 274 30.59 -1.21 -2.58
CA THR A 274 29.15 -0.97 -2.68
C THR A 274 28.35 -2.13 -2.08
N LEU A 275 28.73 -3.37 -2.43
CA LEU A 275 28.06 -4.57 -1.94
C LEU A 275 28.22 -4.69 -0.41
N THR A 276 29.40 -4.44 0.13
CA THR A 276 29.68 -4.53 1.58
C THR A 276 28.80 -3.56 2.37
N ALA A 277 28.51 -2.36 1.85
CA ALA A 277 27.60 -1.41 2.49
C ALA A 277 26.17 -1.99 2.66
N LEU A 278 25.73 -2.81 1.69
CA LEU A 278 24.40 -3.43 1.66
C LEU A 278 24.29 -4.72 2.48
N LEU A 279 25.40 -5.32 2.90
CA LEU A 279 25.40 -6.59 3.62
C LEU A 279 25.14 -6.41 5.12
N GLN A 280 24.51 -7.42 5.72
CA GLN A 280 24.39 -7.56 7.15
C GLN A 280 25.77 -7.71 7.81
N PRO A 281 25.95 -7.27 9.07
CA PRO A 281 27.20 -7.46 9.80
C PRO A 281 27.66 -8.93 9.76
N GLY A 282 28.93 -9.15 9.42
CA GLY A 282 29.54 -10.48 9.39
C GLY A 282 29.40 -11.25 8.07
N VAL A 283 28.75 -10.70 7.04
CA VAL A 283 28.73 -11.28 5.69
C VAL A 283 29.72 -10.56 4.78
N SER A 284 30.65 -11.30 4.16
CA SER A 284 31.58 -10.72 3.16
C SER A 284 30.98 -10.72 1.75
N ALA A 285 31.50 -9.87 0.86
CA ALA A 285 31.12 -9.84 -0.55
C ALA A 285 31.33 -11.21 -1.24
N GLU A 286 32.43 -11.88 -0.96
CA GLU A 286 32.73 -13.24 -1.44
C GLU A 286 31.68 -14.24 -0.96
N GLN A 287 31.40 -14.24 0.35
CA GLN A 287 30.39 -15.12 0.94
C GLN A 287 29.01 -14.89 0.31
N PHE A 288 28.61 -13.62 0.15
CA PHE A 288 27.33 -13.29 -0.47
C PHE A 288 27.23 -13.81 -1.91
N ARG A 289 28.28 -13.63 -2.73
CA ARG A 289 28.30 -14.09 -4.12
C ARG A 289 28.22 -15.62 -4.21
N SER A 290 28.77 -16.33 -3.23
CA SER A 290 28.72 -17.79 -3.13
C SER A 290 27.30 -18.35 -2.89
N PHE A 291 26.38 -17.55 -2.32
CA PHE A 291 25.03 -18.01 -2.03
C PHE A 291 24.25 -18.34 -3.29
N LYS A 292 23.72 -19.56 -3.36
CA LYS A 292 22.91 -20.03 -4.51
C LYS A 292 21.41 -19.91 -4.31
N ARG A 293 20.93 -19.90 -3.06
CA ARG A 293 19.50 -19.83 -2.73
C ARG A 293 19.09 -18.40 -2.39
N LEU A 294 17.96 -17.98 -2.97
CA LEU A 294 17.44 -16.62 -2.83
C LEU A 294 17.17 -16.23 -1.38
N ASN A 295 16.67 -17.15 -0.55
CA ASN A 295 16.40 -16.85 0.86
C ASN A 295 17.66 -16.51 1.66
N PHE A 296 18.80 -17.16 1.39
CA PHE A 296 20.06 -16.83 2.03
C PHE A 296 20.59 -15.47 1.56
N MET A 297 20.47 -15.18 0.26
CA MET A 297 20.83 -13.87 -0.28
C MET A 297 20.01 -12.74 0.35
N ARG A 298 18.68 -12.92 0.43
CA ARG A 298 17.78 -11.94 1.07
C ARG A 298 18.14 -11.73 2.54
N GLY A 299 18.37 -12.81 3.30
CA GLY A 299 18.74 -12.73 4.71
C GLY A 299 20.11 -12.10 4.98
N ALA A 300 20.99 -12.08 3.98
CA ALA A 300 22.32 -11.49 4.08
C ALA A 300 22.37 -9.99 3.76
N LEU A 301 21.29 -9.41 3.25
CA LEU A 301 21.20 -8.00 2.88
C LEU A 301 20.46 -7.20 3.96
N LYS A 302 20.88 -5.95 4.14
CA LYS A 302 20.12 -4.91 4.82
C LYS A 302 18.93 -4.47 3.96
N HIS A 303 18.08 -3.61 4.53
CA HIS A 303 17.10 -2.89 3.73
C HIS A 303 17.78 -1.86 2.82
N PHE A 304 17.15 -1.58 1.68
CA PHE A 304 17.67 -0.74 0.61
C PHE A 304 17.06 0.67 0.72
N ASP A 305 17.90 1.66 0.94
CA ASP A 305 17.55 3.07 0.80
C ASP A 305 17.44 3.48 -0.69
N GLU A 306 17.30 4.78 -0.95
CA GLU A 306 17.19 5.32 -2.31
C GLU A 306 18.45 5.11 -3.14
N ASN A 307 19.63 5.27 -2.54
CA ASN A 307 20.91 5.11 -3.22
C ASN A 307 21.11 3.66 -3.64
N ALA A 308 20.85 2.72 -2.73
CA ALA A 308 20.96 1.29 -2.93
C ALA A 308 20.06 0.77 -4.05
N ARG A 309 18.88 1.37 -4.26
CA ARG A 309 17.93 0.96 -5.31
C ARG A 309 17.95 1.82 -6.56
N SER A 310 18.74 2.90 -6.60
CA SER A 310 18.83 3.84 -7.73
C SER A 310 19.25 3.18 -9.05
N GLY A 311 20.07 2.12 -8.98
CA GLY A 311 20.51 1.34 -10.13
C GLY A 311 19.53 0.25 -10.58
N MET A 312 18.42 0.04 -9.87
CA MET A 312 17.43 -0.98 -10.22
C MET A 312 16.42 -0.46 -11.25
N LEU A 313 15.98 -1.33 -12.14
CA LEU A 313 14.94 -1.03 -13.12
C LEU A 313 13.56 -1.40 -12.60
N LEU A 314 12.54 -0.65 -13.02
CA LEU A 314 11.15 -1.05 -12.80
C LEU A 314 10.90 -2.42 -13.44
N ARG A 315 10.19 -3.29 -12.71
CA ARG A 315 9.71 -4.55 -13.27
C ARG A 315 8.72 -4.25 -14.40
N SER A 316 8.88 -4.92 -15.53
CA SER A 316 7.89 -4.87 -16.61
C SER A 316 6.49 -5.15 -16.07
N THR A 317 5.60 -4.17 -16.21
CA THR A 317 4.18 -4.31 -15.88
C THR A 317 3.36 -4.76 -17.10
N SER A 318 4.00 -4.86 -18.27
CA SER A 318 3.39 -5.11 -19.57
C SER A 318 3.33 -6.60 -19.88
N SER A 319 2.24 -7.22 -19.44
CA SER A 319 1.65 -8.33 -20.19
C SER A 319 0.13 -8.22 -20.08
N PRO A 320 -0.61 -8.18 -21.20
CA PRO A 320 -2.05 -8.35 -21.14
C PRO A 320 -2.32 -9.71 -20.51
N VAL A 321 -2.84 -9.72 -19.28
CA VAL A 321 -3.34 -10.95 -18.64
C VAL A 321 -4.36 -11.56 -19.62
N PRO A 322 -4.16 -12.81 -20.07
CA PRO A 322 -5.16 -13.51 -20.88
C PRO A 322 -6.51 -13.43 -20.17
N GLN A 323 -7.60 -13.17 -20.91
CA GLN A 323 -8.93 -13.17 -20.32
C GLN A 323 -9.14 -14.47 -19.52
N ALA A 324 -9.50 -14.33 -18.25
CA ALA A 324 -10.07 -15.45 -17.52
C ALA A 324 -11.33 -15.88 -18.29
N VAL A 325 -11.39 -17.16 -18.65
CA VAL A 325 -12.55 -17.76 -19.31
C VAL A 325 -13.79 -17.42 -18.47
N PRO A 326 -14.90 -16.93 -19.09
CA PRO A 326 -16.12 -16.63 -18.36
C PRO A 326 -16.55 -17.82 -17.51
N TYR A 327 -16.78 -17.57 -16.23
CA TYR A 327 -17.36 -18.56 -15.33
C TYR A 327 -18.82 -18.77 -15.76
N ASN A 328 -19.08 -19.83 -16.55
CA ASN A 328 -20.43 -20.22 -16.93
C ASN A 328 -21.17 -20.73 -15.69
N ARG A 329 -22.16 -19.96 -15.23
CA ARG A 329 -23.00 -20.30 -14.06
C ARG A 329 -24.17 -21.23 -14.37
N PHE A 330 -24.16 -21.89 -15.53
CA PHE A 330 -25.19 -22.85 -15.92
C PHE A 330 -24.55 -24.14 -16.41
N SER A 331 -24.32 -25.04 -15.46
CA SER A 331 -24.17 -26.47 -15.71
C SER A 331 -24.61 -27.21 -14.46
N SER A 332 -25.94 -27.29 -14.29
CA SER A 332 -26.71 -28.38 -13.66
C SER A 332 -28.18 -28.02 -13.75
#